data_AF-A0A955MLQ0-F1
#
_entry.id   AF-A0A955MLQ0-F1
#
_cell.length_a   1.000
_cell.length_b   1.000
_cell.length_c   1.000
_cell.angle_alpha   90.00
_cell.angle_beta   90.00
_cell.angle_gamma   90.00
#
_symmetry.space_group_name_H-M   'P 1'
#
loop_
_entity.id
_entity.type
_entity.pdbx_description
1 polymer ?
#
loop_
_entity_poly.entity_id
_entity_poly.type
_entity_poly.pdbx_seq_one_letter_code
_entity_poly.pdbx_strand_id
1 'polypeptide(L)'
;MPAHRLDARPWAVSRFDLIGQDSQKQHNMIQHVGLSVESVDGGLAGDPIPCRHMSPPLEETSICLHVWGGMAIDADESALMEIFLTTVESEYERAKVLEDSRRQYIALPHVREVSDELGRTLHRKFSCAGLVLETYRYAEIDLVNTDDEAFPRVSKDDLRGCYPVDQSQVMSGAGLDPSQTEWPVLLPAYLFHSLDRPDEEIRAEPYLPQKGDWFFPRVTV
;
A
#
# COMPACT_ATOMS: atom_id res chain seq x y z
N MET A 1 1.35 13.78 -11.60
CA MET A 1 2.47 14.64 -11.10
C MET A 1 3.40 13.71 -10.34
N PRO A 2 4.74 13.87 -10.41
CA PRO A 2 5.62 12.91 -9.78
C PRO A 2 5.37 12.84 -8.26
N ALA A 3 5.53 11.65 -7.68
CA ALA A 3 5.47 11.47 -6.23
C ALA A 3 6.59 12.27 -5.54
N HIS A 4 6.28 12.83 -4.37
CA HIS A 4 7.20 13.70 -3.65
C HIS A 4 7.11 13.50 -2.15
N ARG A 5 8.26 13.58 -1.49
CA ARG A 5 8.30 13.86 -0.05
C ARG A 5 7.94 15.31 0.19
N LEU A 6 7.03 15.55 1.11
CA LEU A 6 6.52 16.89 1.32
C LEU A 6 7.47 17.73 2.18
N ASP A 7 7.53 19.01 1.83
CA ASP A 7 8.17 20.05 2.62
C ASP A 7 7.11 20.90 3.34
N ALA A 8 7.52 22.05 3.89
CA ALA A 8 6.60 22.94 4.60
C ALA A 8 5.65 23.74 3.70
N ARG A 9 5.63 23.50 2.38
CA ARG A 9 4.68 24.17 1.47
C ARG A 9 3.33 23.45 1.48
N PRO A 10 2.22 24.16 1.18
CA PRO A 10 0.92 23.54 1.00
C PRO A 10 0.86 22.69 -0.28
N TRP A 11 0.21 21.53 -0.19
CA TRP A 11 -0.02 20.60 -1.29
C TRP A 11 -1.52 20.36 -1.48
N ALA A 12 -1.95 20.26 -2.72
CA ALA A 12 -3.29 19.79 -3.05
C ALA A 12 -3.26 18.26 -3.12
N VAL A 13 -4.05 17.62 -2.28
CA VAL A 13 -4.27 16.17 -2.31
C VAL A 13 -5.63 15.95 -2.96
N SER A 14 -5.69 15.22 -4.06
CA SER A 14 -6.95 14.81 -4.68
C SER A 14 -7.43 13.51 -4.08
N ARG A 15 -8.73 13.19 -4.18
CA ARG A 15 -9.26 11.85 -3.86
C ARG A 15 -8.52 10.78 -4.68
N PHE A 16 -8.22 9.64 -4.05
CA PHE A 16 -7.44 8.51 -4.58
C PHE A 16 -5.93 8.73 -4.79
N ASP A 17 -5.41 9.90 -4.43
CA ASP A 17 -3.96 10.08 -4.29
C ASP A 17 -3.42 9.19 -3.16
N LEU A 18 -2.18 8.74 -3.32
CA LEU A 18 -1.45 7.97 -2.32
C LEU A 18 -0.89 8.92 -1.27
N ILE A 19 -1.18 8.57 -0.02
CA ILE A 19 -0.65 9.23 1.17
C ILE A 19 0.28 8.27 1.87
N GLY A 20 1.52 8.69 2.09
CA GLY A 20 2.57 7.88 2.72
C GLY A 20 2.96 8.46 4.07
N GLN A 21 3.07 7.57 5.06
CA GLN A 21 3.59 7.90 6.38
C GLN A 21 4.97 7.30 6.59
N ASP A 22 5.91 8.11 7.08
CA ASP A 22 7.26 7.66 7.36
C ASP A 22 7.37 6.76 8.58
N SER A 23 8.39 5.88 8.54
CA SER A 23 8.83 5.09 9.66
C SER A 23 9.44 5.98 10.74
N GLN A 24 9.03 5.78 11.99
CA GLN A 24 9.70 6.39 13.14
C GLN A 24 11.08 5.78 13.43
N LYS A 25 11.39 4.63 12.83
CA LYS A 25 12.62 3.87 13.11
C LYS A 25 13.71 4.08 12.06
N GLN A 26 13.34 4.44 10.84
CA GLN A 26 14.26 4.45 9.71
C GLN A 26 13.96 5.60 8.76
N HIS A 27 14.97 6.45 8.56
CA HIS A 27 14.86 7.63 7.70
C HIS A 27 14.57 7.24 6.24
N ASN A 28 13.74 8.02 5.56
CA ASN A 28 13.27 7.79 4.18
C ASN A 28 12.50 6.49 3.93
N MET A 29 12.22 5.69 4.97
CA MET A 29 11.40 4.50 4.84
C MET A 29 9.94 4.87 5.05
N ILE A 30 9.08 4.50 4.11
CA ILE A 30 7.64 4.70 4.22
C ILE A 30 7.06 3.45 4.89
N GLN A 31 6.56 3.60 6.11
CA GLN A 31 6.03 2.47 6.91
C GLN A 31 4.60 2.10 6.52
N HIS A 32 3.82 3.06 6.02
CA HIS A 32 2.40 2.88 5.81
C HIS A 32 1.89 3.77 4.67
N VAL A 33 0.83 3.31 4.00
CA VAL A 33 0.23 3.99 2.86
C VAL A 33 -1.29 3.83 2.87
N GLY A 34 -2.00 4.84 2.37
CA GLY A 34 -3.44 4.86 2.17
C GLY A 34 -3.83 5.65 0.93
N LEU A 35 -5.12 5.55 0.57
CA LEU A 35 -5.76 6.33 -0.49
C LEU A 35 -6.56 7.47 0.14
N SER A 36 -6.31 8.71 -0.22
CA SER A 36 -7.15 9.83 0.22
C SER A 36 -8.62 9.59 -0.17
N VAL A 37 -9.54 9.88 0.75
CA VAL A 37 -10.98 9.72 0.50
C VAL A 37 -11.65 10.96 -0.08
N GLU A 38 -11.03 12.11 0.13
CA GLU A 38 -11.51 13.40 -0.33
C GLU A 38 -10.35 14.28 -0.79
N SER A 39 -10.69 15.33 -1.53
CA SER A 39 -9.70 16.32 -1.93
C SER A 39 -9.45 17.31 -0.78
N VAL A 40 -8.18 17.56 -0.48
CA VAL A 40 -7.72 18.51 0.53
C VAL A 40 -6.85 19.56 -0.15
N ASP A 41 -7.29 20.82 -0.10
CA ASP A 41 -6.52 21.94 -0.60
C ASP A 41 -5.58 22.48 0.48
N GLY A 42 -4.27 22.35 0.24
CA GLY A 42 -3.23 22.98 1.06
C GLY A 42 -2.78 22.18 2.29
N GLY A 43 -2.81 20.85 2.22
CA GLY A 43 -2.21 19.98 3.25
C GLY A 43 -0.71 20.20 3.38
N LEU A 44 -0.20 20.19 4.60
CA LEU A 44 1.20 20.37 4.94
C LEU A 44 1.85 19.03 5.32
N ALA A 45 3.19 18.96 5.23
CA ALA A 45 3.92 17.81 5.72
C ALA A 45 3.62 17.55 7.21
N GLY A 46 3.19 16.33 7.51
CA GLY A 46 2.79 15.87 8.84
C GLY A 46 1.30 16.01 9.15
N ASP A 47 0.52 16.71 8.30
CA ASP A 47 -0.91 16.88 8.53
C ASP A 47 -1.64 15.52 8.48
N PRO A 48 -2.66 15.32 9.33
CA PRO A 48 -3.53 14.16 9.24
C PRO A 48 -4.44 14.30 8.00
N ILE A 49 -4.33 13.38 7.05
CA ILE A 49 -5.18 13.35 5.86
C ILE A 49 -6.12 12.15 5.94
N PRO A 50 -7.45 12.36 5.85
CA PRO A 50 -8.43 11.30 5.76
C PRO A 50 -8.12 10.36 4.58
N CYS A 51 -7.97 9.08 4.87
CA CYS A 51 -7.65 8.08 3.87
C CYS A 51 -8.23 6.71 4.23
N ARG A 52 -8.45 5.89 3.19
CA ARG A 52 -8.72 4.46 3.34
C ARG A 52 -7.39 3.73 3.34
N HIS A 53 -7.14 2.98 4.39
CA HIS A 53 -5.90 2.23 4.52
C HIS A 53 -6.08 0.92 5.29
N MET A 54 -5.21 -0.04 5.00
CA MET A 54 -5.14 -1.29 5.77
C MET A 54 -4.23 -1.10 6.99
N SER A 55 -4.80 -0.70 8.14
CA SER A 55 -4.13 -0.74 9.44
C SER A 55 -4.93 -1.65 10.37
N PRO A 56 -4.87 -2.98 10.13
CA PRO A 56 -5.89 -3.95 10.51
C PRO A 56 -6.71 -3.54 11.76
N PRO A 57 -7.99 -3.20 11.60
CA PRO A 57 -8.85 -3.42 10.41
C PRO A 57 -8.61 -2.48 9.21
N LEU A 58 -9.32 -2.69 8.10
CA LEU A 58 -9.53 -1.65 7.09
C LEU A 58 -10.25 -0.48 7.77
N GLU A 59 -9.65 0.70 7.70
CA GLU A 59 -10.15 1.90 8.36
C GLU A 59 -10.22 3.06 7.36
N GLU A 60 -11.23 3.89 7.55
CA GLU A 60 -11.29 5.24 6.99
C GLU A 60 -10.96 6.22 8.11
N THR A 61 -9.67 6.49 8.29
CA THR A 61 -9.15 7.41 9.31
C THR A 61 -7.98 8.21 8.72
N SER A 62 -7.39 9.09 9.52
CA SER A 62 -6.29 9.93 9.04
C SER A 62 -4.94 9.29 9.28
N ILE A 63 -4.04 9.39 8.29
CA ILE A 63 -2.61 9.12 8.46
C ILE A 63 -1.81 10.40 8.19
N CYS A 64 -0.60 10.47 8.73
CA CYS A 64 0.24 11.66 8.57
C CYS A 64 0.84 11.73 7.17
N LEU A 65 0.56 12.83 6.47
CA LEU A 65 1.03 13.14 5.12
C LEU A 65 2.52 13.51 5.12
N HIS A 66 3.39 12.52 4.91
CA HIS A 66 4.83 12.75 4.73
C HIS A 66 5.26 12.64 3.27
N VAL A 67 4.58 11.75 2.54
CA VAL A 67 4.80 11.50 1.11
C VAL A 67 3.46 11.54 0.41
N TRP A 68 3.45 12.14 -0.77
CA TRP A 68 2.28 12.22 -1.63
C TRP A 68 2.65 11.69 -3.01
N GLY A 69 1.75 10.96 -3.64
CA GLY A 69 1.87 10.56 -5.03
C GLY A 69 0.50 10.53 -5.68
N GLY A 70 0.36 11.12 -6.86
CA GLY A 70 -0.91 11.24 -7.55
C GLY A 70 -0.76 11.23 -9.05
N MET A 71 -1.74 10.67 -9.74
CA MET A 71 -1.84 10.69 -11.19
C MET A 71 -3.23 11.14 -11.61
N ALA A 72 -3.40 11.50 -12.88
CA ALA A 72 -4.71 11.80 -13.42
C ALA A 72 -5.56 10.52 -13.43
N ILE A 73 -6.58 10.52 -12.57
CA ILE A 73 -7.63 9.49 -12.50
C ILE A 73 -8.89 10.06 -13.13
N ASP A 74 -9.44 9.35 -14.12
CA ASP A 74 -10.69 9.74 -14.75
C ASP A 74 -11.94 9.29 -13.97
N ALA A 75 -13.12 9.62 -14.48
CA ALA A 75 -14.37 9.31 -13.80
C ALA A 75 -14.68 7.80 -13.75
N ASP A 76 -14.31 7.05 -14.79
CA ASP A 76 -14.58 5.62 -14.87
C ASP A 76 -13.62 4.87 -13.95
N GLU A 77 -12.34 5.25 -13.95
CA GLU A 77 -11.32 4.73 -13.03
C GLU A 77 -11.70 5.00 -11.57
N SER A 78 -12.09 6.24 -11.26
CA SER A 78 -12.57 6.64 -9.94
C SER A 78 -13.78 5.80 -9.48
N ALA A 79 -14.71 5.50 -10.40
CA ALA A 79 -15.85 4.65 -10.12
C ALA A 79 -15.43 3.19 -9.85
N LEU A 80 -14.50 2.64 -10.63
CA LEU A 80 -13.98 1.29 -10.45
C LEU A 80 -13.24 1.14 -9.11
N MET A 81 -12.38 2.12 -8.76
CA MET A 81 -11.69 2.15 -7.47
C MET A 81 -12.68 2.13 -6.30
N GLU A 82 -13.77 2.92 -6.38
CA GLU A 82 -14.80 2.93 -5.35
C GLU A 82 -15.53 1.58 -5.25
N ILE A 83 -15.91 1.00 -6.40
CA ILE A 83 -16.56 -0.32 -6.46
C ILE A 83 -15.69 -1.38 -5.78
N PHE A 84 -14.38 -1.37 -6.03
CA PHE A 84 -13.44 -2.29 -5.41
C PHE A 84 -13.44 -2.14 -3.88
N LEU A 85 -13.28 -0.91 -3.38
CA LEU A 85 -13.22 -0.62 -1.94
C LEU A 85 -14.52 -1.02 -1.24
N THR A 86 -15.68 -0.63 -1.79
CA THR A 86 -16.99 -1.05 -1.27
C THR A 86 -17.16 -2.58 -1.29
N THR A 87 -16.62 -3.26 -2.30
CA THR A 87 -16.65 -4.73 -2.38
C THR A 87 -15.85 -5.36 -1.24
N VAL A 88 -14.64 -4.85 -0.96
CA VAL A 88 -13.79 -5.33 0.15
C VAL A 88 -14.49 -5.11 1.50
N GLU A 89 -15.07 -3.93 1.73
CA GLU A 89 -15.84 -3.65 2.95
C GLU A 89 -17.01 -4.61 3.11
N SER A 90 -17.77 -4.83 2.03
CA SER A 90 -18.91 -5.75 2.02
C SER A 90 -18.48 -7.21 2.26
N GLU A 91 -17.33 -7.64 1.73
CA GLU A 91 -16.73 -8.94 2.06
C GLU A 91 -16.44 -9.04 3.56
N TYR A 92 -15.91 -7.98 4.16
CA TYR A 92 -15.51 -7.99 5.55
C TYR A 92 -16.69 -8.06 6.51
N GLU A 93 -17.74 -7.29 6.23
CA GLU A 93 -19.01 -7.34 6.95
C GLU A 93 -19.64 -8.73 6.88
N ARG A 94 -19.77 -9.29 5.66
CA ARG A 94 -20.37 -10.62 5.45
C ARG A 94 -19.59 -11.74 6.13
N ALA A 95 -18.26 -11.69 6.06
CA ALA A 95 -17.38 -12.69 6.65
C ALA A 95 -17.20 -12.52 8.18
N LYS A 96 -17.78 -11.47 8.77
CA LYS A 96 -17.63 -11.08 10.18
C LYS A 96 -16.16 -11.06 10.59
N VAL A 97 -15.31 -10.46 9.76
CA VAL A 97 -13.85 -10.34 10.01
C VAL A 97 -13.48 -9.00 10.64
N LEU A 98 -14.44 -8.08 10.78
CA LEU A 98 -14.23 -6.77 11.44
C LEU A 98 -13.82 -6.92 12.91
N GLU A 99 -14.25 -8.00 13.58
CA GLU A 99 -13.95 -8.27 15.00
C GLU A 99 -12.56 -8.89 15.22
N ASP A 100 -11.92 -9.44 14.18
CA ASP A 100 -10.56 -9.99 14.27
C ASP A 100 -9.71 -9.47 13.11
N SER A 101 -9.00 -8.38 13.37
CA SER A 101 -8.21 -7.69 12.36
C SER A 101 -7.08 -8.54 11.75
N ARG A 102 -6.64 -9.61 12.43
CA ARG A 102 -5.69 -10.60 11.87
C ARG A 102 -6.28 -11.37 10.71
N ARG A 103 -7.62 -11.40 10.56
CA ARG A 103 -8.31 -12.01 9.42
C ARG A 103 -8.33 -11.09 8.19
N GLN A 104 -7.96 -9.82 8.31
CA GLN A 104 -7.94 -8.85 7.20
C GLN A 104 -6.53 -8.60 6.66
N TYR A 105 -5.52 -8.90 7.46
CA TYR A 105 -4.14 -8.52 7.16
C TYR A 105 -3.26 -9.69 6.72
N ILE A 106 -2.34 -9.37 5.81
CA ILE A 106 -1.22 -10.22 5.39
C ILE A 106 -0.10 -9.30 4.85
N ALA A 107 1.17 -9.65 5.04
CA ALA A 107 2.30 -8.95 4.42
C ALA A 107 2.75 -9.64 3.12
N LEU A 108 2.74 -10.98 3.09
CA LEU A 108 3.13 -11.80 1.95
C LEU A 108 2.16 -12.99 1.75
N PRO A 109 1.58 -13.19 0.55
CA PRO A 109 1.56 -12.26 -0.59
C PRO A 109 0.91 -10.91 -0.24
N HIS A 110 1.03 -9.92 -1.12
CA HIS A 110 0.44 -8.59 -0.88
C HIS A 110 -1.10 -8.62 -0.82
N VAL A 111 -1.71 -9.60 -1.49
CA VAL A 111 -3.13 -9.94 -1.40
C VAL A 111 -3.30 -11.46 -1.30
N ARG A 112 -4.24 -11.92 -0.48
CA ARG A 112 -4.63 -13.34 -0.42
C ARG A 112 -6.14 -13.49 -0.34
N GLU A 113 -6.70 -14.26 -1.27
CA GLU A 113 -8.10 -14.67 -1.19
C GLU A 113 -8.30 -15.76 -0.13
N VAL A 114 -9.36 -15.62 0.65
CA VAL A 114 -9.84 -16.65 1.57
C VAL A 114 -11.18 -17.14 1.04
N SER A 115 -11.22 -18.40 0.63
CA SER A 115 -12.41 -19.01 0.02
C SER A 115 -13.04 -20.08 0.92
N ASP A 116 -14.32 -20.37 0.68
CA ASP A 116 -14.99 -21.51 1.30
C ASP A 116 -14.66 -22.85 0.63
N GLU A 117 -15.26 -23.93 1.12
CA GLU A 117 -15.06 -25.30 0.58
C GLU A 117 -15.50 -25.44 -0.88
N LEU A 118 -16.35 -24.54 -1.39
CA LEU A 118 -16.81 -24.50 -2.77
C LEU A 118 -15.96 -23.59 -3.66
N GLY A 119 -14.88 -23.02 -3.11
CA GLY A 119 -13.98 -22.10 -3.82
C GLY A 119 -14.54 -20.69 -3.98
N ARG A 120 -15.63 -20.32 -3.29
CA ARG A 120 -16.18 -18.96 -3.34
C ARG A 120 -15.39 -18.06 -2.41
N THR A 121 -14.95 -16.91 -2.91
CA THR A 121 -14.23 -15.90 -2.12
C THR A 121 -15.12 -15.38 -0.99
N LEU A 122 -14.69 -15.60 0.25
CA LEU A 122 -15.35 -15.09 1.45
C LEU A 122 -14.90 -13.66 1.74
N HIS A 123 -13.58 -13.46 1.76
CA HIS A 123 -12.94 -12.17 1.92
C HIS A 123 -11.50 -12.24 1.43
N ARG A 124 -10.90 -11.08 1.17
CA ARG A 124 -9.48 -10.94 0.89
C ARG A 124 -8.69 -10.49 2.11
N LYS A 125 -7.40 -10.76 2.11
CA LYS A 125 -6.43 -10.20 3.05
C LYS A 125 -5.48 -9.31 2.28
N PHE A 126 -5.07 -8.19 2.87
CA PHE A 126 -4.15 -7.25 2.23
C PHE A 126 -3.04 -6.78 3.19
N SER A 127 -1.93 -6.35 2.60
CA SER A 127 -1.05 -5.36 3.24
C SER A 127 -1.57 -3.95 2.95
N CYS A 128 -1.04 -2.91 3.60
CA CYS A 128 -1.38 -1.51 3.26
C CYS A 128 -1.08 -1.20 1.79
N ALA A 129 0.12 -1.55 1.32
CA ALA A 129 0.49 -1.39 -0.08
C ALA A 129 -0.33 -2.30 -1.01
N GLY A 130 -0.67 -3.52 -0.57
CA GLY A 130 -1.46 -4.46 -1.35
C GLY A 130 -2.89 -3.99 -1.59
N LEU A 131 -3.55 -3.40 -0.59
CA LEU A 131 -4.87 -2.81 -0.77
C LEU A 131 -4.84 -1.70 -1.83
N VAL A 132 -3.86 -0.80 -1.74
CA VAL A 132 -3.68 0.31 -2.68
C VAL A 132 -3.45 -0.22 -4.09
N LEU A 133 -2.49 -1.14 -4.26
CA LEU A 133 -2.15 -1.72 -5.56
C LEU A 133 -3.36 -2.40 -6.20
N GLU A 134 -4.09 -3.23 -5.45
CA GLU A 134 -5.25 -3.95 -5.99
C GLU A 134 -6.43 -3.00 -6.30
N THR A 135 -6.54 -1.87 -5.59
CA THR A 135 -7.52 -0.83 -5.93
C THR A 135 -7.21 -0.20 -7.29
N TYR A 136 -5.95 0.14 -7.54
CA TYR A 136 -5.50 0.67 -8.84
C TYR A 136 -5.65 -0.38 -9.96
N ARG A 137 -5.28 -1.64 -9.70
CA ARG A 137 -5.44 -2.74 -10.67
C ARG A 137 -6.89 -2.97 -11.07
N TYR A 138 -7.83 -2.81 -10.15
CA TYR A 138 -9.25 -2.92 -10.47
C TYR A 138 -9.74 -1.81 -11.39
N ALA A 139 -9.06 -0.65 -11.37
CA ALA A 139 -9.24 0.44 -12.32
C ALA A 139 -8.31 0.33 -13.55
N GLU A 140 -7.78 -0.87 -13.83
CA GLU A 140 -6.92 -1.16 -14.98
C GLU A 140 -5.57 -0.40 -14.99
N ILE A 141 -5.12 0.09 -13.84
CA ILE A 141 -3.81 0.73 -13.66
C ILE A 141 -2.92 -0.20 -12.82
N ASP A 142 -1.94 -0.84 -13.45
CA ASP A 142 -0.97 -1.68 -12.72
C ASP A 142 0.26 -0.85 -12.31
N LEU A 143 0.29 -0.40 -11.05
CA LEU A 143 1.39 0.45 -10.58
C LEU A 143 2.71 -0.31 -10.46
N VAL A 144 2.69 -1.55 -10.00
CA VAL A 144 3.91 -2.28 -9.63
C VAL A 144 3.81 -3.72 -10.12
N ASN A 145 4.86 -4.18 -10.80
CA ASN A 145 4.98 -5.56 -11.23
C ASN A 145 5.23 -6.43 -10.00
N THR A 146 4.33 -7.38 -9.73
CA THR A 146 4.40 -8.31 -8.59
C THR A 146 4.76 -9.73 -9.01
N ASP A 147 5.48 -9.90 -10.12
CA ASP A 147 6.06 -11.19 -10.49
C ASP A 147 7.16 -11.58 -9.48
N ASP A 148 6.95 -12.70 -8.80
CA ASP A 148 7.82 -13.21 -7.73
C ASP A 148 9.28 -13.40 -8.18
N GLU A 149 9.54 -13.71 -9.46
CA GLU A 149 10.90 -13.92 -9.97
C GLU A 149 11.68 -12.61 -10.11
N ALA A 150 10.97 -11.52 -10.43
CA ALA A 150 11.56 -10.19 -10.64
C ALA A 150 11.58 -9.34 -9.37
N PHE A 151 10.82 -9.73 -8.34
CA PHE A 151 10.62 -8.91 -7.16
C PHE A 151 11.85 -8.89 -6.23
N PRO A 152 12.32 -7.70 -5.79
CA PRO A 152 13.52 -7.62 -4.98
C PRO A 152 13.25 -8.19 -3.58
N ARG A 153 14.19 -9.03 -3.10
CA ARG A 153 14.11 -9.62 -1.77
C ARG A 153 14.58 -8.64 -0.71
N VAL A 154 13.71 -8.37 0.26
CA VAL A 154 13.93 -7.42 1.35
C VAL A 154 14.44 -8.18 2.57
N SER A 155 15.54 -7.74 3.15
CA SER A 155 16.11 -8.37 4.33
C SER A 155 15.26 -8.16 5.58
N LYS A 156 15.40 -9.04 6.57
CA LYS A 156 14.79 -8.85 7.89
C LYS A 156 15.13 -7.49 8.50
N ASP A 157 16.39 -7.05 8.35
CA ASP A 157 16.85 -5.80 8.95
C ASP A 157 16.15 -4.60 8.31
N ASP A 158 15.98 -4.60 6.99
CA ASP A 158 15.25 -3.55 6.27
C ASP A 158 13.75 -3.57 6.62
N LEU A 159 13.14 -4.74 6.81
CA LEU A 159 11.72 -4.84 7.15
C LEU A 159 11.37 -4.33 8.56
N ARG A 160 12.33 -4.19 9.48
CA ARG A 160 12.07 -3.72 10.87
C ARG A 160 11.44 -2.33 10.93
N GLY A 161 11.65 -1.51 9.90
CA GLY A 161 11.04 -0.19 9.77
C GLY A 161 9.53 -0.21 9.46
N CYS A 162 9.03 -1.29 8.84
CA CYS A 162 7.62 -1.45 8.46
C CYS A 162 6.87 -2.48 9.30
N TYR A 163 7.56 -3.53 9.75
CA TYR A 163 6.93 -4.67 10.42
C TYR A 163 7.68 -5.06 11.69
N PRO A 164 6.98 -5.57 12.72
CA PRO A 164 7.60 -6.10 13.93
C PRO A 164 8.19 -7.52 13.69
N VAL A 165 9.14 -7.63 12.77
CA VAL A 165 9.76 -8.90 12.31
C VAL A 165 10.57 -9.64 13.38
N ASP A 166 10.74 -9.07 14.58
CA ASP A 166 11.41 -9.76 15.68
C ASP A 166 10.49 -10.75 16.43
N GLN A 167 9.19 -10.81 16.07
CA GLN A 167 8.20 -11.72 16.65
C GLN A 167 7.78 -12.80 15.65
N SER A 168 8.25 -14.04 15.83
CA SER A 168 7.99 -15.15 14.89
C SER A 168 6.50 -15.43 14.67
N GLN A 169 5.68 -15.37 15.71
CA GLN A 169 4.23 -15.54 15.59
C GLN A 169 3.58 -14.47 14.71
N VAL A 170 4.09 -13.23 14.77
CA VAL A 170 3.60 -12.12 13.95
C VAL A 170 4.05 -12.29 12.50
N MET A 171 5.29 -12.73 12.28
CA MET A 171 5.80 -13.06 10.94
C MET A 171 4.94 -14.14 10.27
N SER A 172 4.74 -15.29 10.93
CA SER A 172 3.94 -16.38 10.37
C SER A 172 2.49 -15.95 10.11
N GLY A 173 1.90 -15.14 11.01
CA GLY A 173 0.56 -14.57 10.82
C GLY A 173 0.46 -13.63 9.62
N ALA A 174 1.54 -12.92 9.32
CA ALA A 174 1.69 -12.04 8.17
C ALA A 174 2.14 -12.77 6.88
N GLY A 175 2.34 -14.08 6.93
CA GLY A 175 2.78 -14.89 5.79
C GLY A 175 4.29 -14.86 5.52
N LEU A 176 5.08 -14.31 6.45
CA LEU A 176 6.54 -14.33 6.40
C LEU A 176 7.05 -15.59 7.10
N ASP A 177 7.71 -16.49 6.36
CA ASP A 177 8.34 -17.67 6.93
C ASP A 177 9.53 -17.27 7.83
N PRO A 178 9.48 -17.49 9.15
CA PRO A 178 10.52 -17.06 10.08
C PRO A 178 11.85 -17.81 9.91
N SER A 179 11.90 -18.88 9.11
CA SER A 179 13.14 -19.59 8.76
C SER A 179 13.93 -18.91 7.62
N GLN A 180 13.30 -17.98 6.91
CA GLN A 180 13.94 -17.21 5.84
C GLN A 180 14.60 -15.94 6.38
N THR A 181 15.53 -15.38 5.60
CA THR A 181 16.24 -14.13 5.95
C THR A 181 15.83 -12.95 5.09
N GLU A 182 15.19 -13.20 3.95
CA GLU A 182 14.72 -12.20 3.00
C GLU A 182 13.40 -12.65 2.34
N TRP A 183 12.54 -11.69 1.99
CA TRP A 183 11.21 -11.95 1.42
C TRP A 183 10.87 -10.98 0.29
N PRO A 184 10.11 -11.39 -0.73
CA PRO A 184 9.63 -10.51 -1.80
C PRO A 184 8.38 -9.72 -1.37
N VAL A 185 8.51 -8.81 -0.41
CA VAL A 185 7.37 -8.07 0.17
C VAL A 185 7.10 -6.79 -0.60
N LEU A 186 5.85 -6.58 -1.04
CA LEU A 186 5.41 -5.30 -1.60
C LEU A 186 5.47 -4.20 -0.53
N LEU A 187 6.42 -3.28 -0.68
CA LEU A 187 6.60 -2.16 0.25
C LEU A 187 5.90 -0.89 -0.26
N PRO A 188 5.41 -0.03 0.66
CA PRO A 188 4.79 1.25 0.30
C PRO A 188 5.63 2.10 -0.65
N ALA A 189 6.95 2.14 -0.44
CA ALA A 189 7.87 2.94 -1.25
C ALA A 189 7.85 2.58 -2.75
N TYR A 190 7.57 1.33 -3.11
CA TYR A 190 7.50 0.93 -4.53
C TYR A 190 6.33 1.61 -5.26
N LEU A 191 5.22 1.87 -4.57
CA LEU A 191 4.08 2.59 -5.14
C LEU A 191 4.46 4.04 -5.44
N PHE A 192 5.21 4.69 -4.54
CA PHE A 192 5.68 6.05 -4.75
C PHE A 192 6.74 6.13 -5.85
N HIS A 193 7.65 5.15 -5.96
CA HIS A 193 8.55 5.06 -7.11
C HIS A 193 7.80 4.89 -8.43
N SER A 194 6.70 4.11 -8.45
CA SER A 194 5.86 4.05 -9.64
C SER A 194 5.26 5.42 -9.99
N LEU A 195 4.72 6.12 -9.00
CA LEU A 195 4.07 7.43 -9.16
C LEU A 195 5.05 8.60 -9.36
N ASP A 196 6.36 8.38 -9.22
CA ASP A 196 7.41 9.35 -9.58
C ASP A 196 7.70 9.37 -11.10
N ARG A 197 6.97 8.55 -11.87
CA ARG A 197 7.04 8.49 -13.34
C ARG A 197 5.92 9.33 -13.97
N PRO A 198 6.04 9.71 -15.26
CA PRO A 198 4.94 10.33 -15.99
C PRO A 198 3.72 9.39 -16.12
N ASP A 199 2.51 9.95 -16.08
CA ASP A 199 1.25 9.20 -16.20
C ASP A 199 1.20 8.28 -17.43
N GLU A 200 1.75 8.72 -18.57
CA GLU A 200 1.83 7.90 -19.80
C GLU A 200 2.67 6.62 -19.59
N GLU A 201 3.77 6.72 -18.84
CA GLU A 201 4.64 5.59 -18.53
C GLU A 201 4.01 4.66 -17.51
N ILE A 202 3.36 5.21 -16.48
CA ILE A 202 2.61 4.45 -15.46
C ILE A 202 1.53 3.58 -16.13
N ARG A 203 0.83 4.15 -17.12
CA ARG A 203 -0.23 3.46 -17.86
C ARG A 203 0.29 2.45 -18.87
N ALA A 204 1.51 2.64 -19.38
CA ALA A 204 2.09 1.76 -20.37
C ALA A 204 2.69 0.49 -19.73
N GLU A 205 3.39 0.64 -18.60
CA GLU A 205 4.05 -0.48 -17.94
C GLU A 205 4.17 -0.33 -16.42
N PRO A 206 3.96 -1.44 -15.69
CA PRO A 206 4.11 -1.44 -14.24
C PRO A 206 5.56 -1.21 -13.84
N TYR A 207 5.75 -0.50 -12.73
CA TYR A 207 7.09 -0.26 -12.19
C TYR A 207 7.75 -1.59 -11.80
N LEU A 208 9.05 -1.71 -12.10
CA LEU A 208 9.88 -2.85 -11.71
C LEU A 208 10.73 -2.47 -10.48
N PRO A 209 10.36 -2.90 -9.26
CA PRO A 209 11.10 -2.53 -8.07
C PRO A 209 12.53 -3.08 -8.11
N GLN A 210 13.48 -2.27 -7.64
CA GLN A 210 14.89 -2.60 -7.58
C GLN A 210 15.37 -2.64 -6.13
N LYS A 211 16.51 -3.30 -5.92
CA LYS A 211 17.20 -3.29 -4.62
C LYS A 211 17.49 -1.83 -4.22
N GLY A 212 17.04 -1.44 -3.03
CA GLY A 212 17.17 -0.07 -2.51
C GLY A 212 15.90 0.77 -2.61
N ASP A 213 14.89 0.33 -3.38
CA ASP A 213 13.61 1.03 -3.52
C ASP A 213 12.68 0.90 -2.32
N TRP A 214 13.13 0.20 -1.28
CA TRP A 214 12.49 0.19 0.04
C TRP A 214 12.46 1.60 0.68
N PHE A 215 13.34 2.50 0.24
CA PHE A 215 13.34 3.91 0.59
C PHE A 215 12.82 4.74 -0.58
N PHE A 216 12.11 5.81 -0.26
CA PHE A 216 11.73 6.83 -1.22
C PHE A 216 12.20 8.19 -0.68
N PRO A 217 12.86 9.09 -1.43
CA PRO A 217 13.54 8.74 -2.67
C PRO A 217 14.61 7.68 -2.39
N ARG A 218 15.07 7.02 -3.45
CA ARG A 218 16.10 5.98 -3.35
C ARG A 218 17.33 6.56 -2.63
N VAL A 219 17.77 5.91 -1.56
CA VAL A 219 19.03 6.28 -0.89
C VAL A 219 20.17 5.60 -1.62
N THR A 220 21.09 6.37 -2.18
CA THR A 220 22.34 5.81 -2.72
C THR A 220 23.16 5.31 -1.55
N VAL A 221 23.32 3.99 -1.44
CA VAL A 221 24.22 3.35 -0.47
C VAL A 221 25.64 3.35 -1.01
#